data_AF-A0A4U5LWT4-F1
#
_entry.id   AF-A0A4U5LWT4-F1
#
_cell.length_a   1.000
_cell.length_b   1.000
_cell.length_c   1.000
_cell.angle_alpha   90.00
_cell.angle_beta   90.00
_cell.angle_gamma   90.00
#
_symmetry.space_group_name_H-M   'P 1'
#
loop_
_entity.id
_entity.type
_entity.pdbx_description
1 polymer ?
#
loop_
_entity_poly.entity_id
_entity_poly.type
_entity_poly.pdbx_seq_one_letter_code
_entity_poly.pdbx_strand_id
1 'polypeptide(L)'
;MHKTLLSDGLVNTRDLAIDLDDRRLYYADWNRERPIGRMDLDGSNNEVFIEDDIQLPNGIVVVPSRHELCWLDAGTKRLSCIGTDGRNRRTVFASLEHPFGLTVHNEQRFYWTDWKDKRVHSVSIYGQGYTSFATSIGTSANLFGITAVNKQCYGSPTSCANNNGGCEKMCLPGRTAVKCVCPEGEDC
;
A
#
# COMPACT_ATOMS: atom_id res chain seq x y z
N MET A 1 1.58 -4.98 -22.51
CA MET A 1 1.87 -6.30 -21.93
C MET A 1 1.40 -6.27 -20.47
N HIS A 2 0.41 -7.08 -20.10
CA HIS A 2 -0.11 -7.13 -18.73
C HIS A 2 -0.71 -8.52 -18.44
N LYS A 3 -0.89 -8.86 -17.17
CA LYS A 3 -1.63 -10.04 -16.70
C LYS A 3 -2.54 -9.60 -15.55
N THR A 4 -3.83 -9.88 -15.65
CA THR A 4 -4.74 -9.66 -14.53
C THR A 4 -4.52 -10.73 -13.45
N LEU A 5 -4.27 -10.29 -12.22
CA LEU A 5 -4.13 -11.16 -11.04
C LEU A 5 -5.42 -11.22 -10.21
N LEU A 6 -6.21 -10.15 -10.23
CA LEU A 6 -7.48 -10.05 -9.52
C LEU A 6 -8.44 -9.14 -10.31
N SER A 7 -9.60 -9.67 -10.67
CA SER A 7 -10.69 -8.93 -11.33
C SER A 7 -12.00 -8.95 -10.53
N ASP A 8 -12.16 -9.95 -9.66
CA ASP A 8 -13.44 -10.27 -9.05
C ASP A 8 -13.52 -9.76 -7.61
N GLY A 9 -14.71 -9.28 -7.21
CA GLY A 9 -14.97 -8.82 -5.85
C GLY A 9 -14.38 -7.44 -5.50
N LEU A 10 -13.81 -6.73 -6.48
CA LEU A 10 -13.37 -5.35 -6.36
C LEU A 10 -14.52 -4.40 -6.73
N VAL A 11 -14.64 -3.27 -6.02
CA VAL A 11 -15.69 -2.26 -6.27
C VAL A 11 -15.06 -0.94 -6.70
N ASN A 12 -14.07 -0.45 -5.95
CA ASN A 12 -13.37 0.78 -6.26
C ASN A 12 -11.99 0.76 -5.61
N THR A 13 -11.04 0.13 -6.31
CA THR A 13 -9.68 -0.05 -5.83
C THR A 13 -8.97 1.29 -5.77
N ARG A 14 -8.32 1.57 -4.65
CA ARG A 14 -7.77 2.91 -4.34
C ARG A 14 -6.27 2.95 -4.40
N ASP A 15 -5.62 1.99 -3.74
CA ASP A 15 -4.18 1.96 -3.59
C ASP A 15 -3.68 0.53 -3.33
N LEU A 16 -2.38 0.30 -3.53
CA LEU A 16 -1.72 -0.97 -3.28
C LEU A 16 -0.36 -0.75 -2.60
N ALA A 17 0.07 -1.74 -1.82
CA ALA A 17 1.40 -1.77 -1.22
C ALA A 17 2.06 -3.13 -1.45
N ILE A 18 3.36 -3.11 -1.71
CA ILE A 18 4.17 -4.31 -1.95
C ILE A 18 5.11 -4.53 -0.77
N ASP A 19 5.04 -5.71 -0.17
CA ASP A 19 6.00 -6.22 0.80
C ASP A 19 6.88 -7.26 0.11
N LEU A 20 8.08 -6.83 -0.27
CA LEU A 20 9.03 -7.74 -0.91
C LEU A 20 9.62 -8.75 0.07
N ASP A 21 9.71 -8.43 1.37
CA ASP A 21 10.30 -9.33 2.37
C ASP A 21 9.36 -10.51 2.64
N ASP A 22 8.06 -10.21 2.79
CA ASP A 22 7.02 -11.23 2.96
C ASP A 22 6.42 -11.74 1.64
N ARG A 23 6.89 -11.27 0.49
CA ARG A 23 6.35 -11.62 -0.85
C ARG A 23 4.83 -11.46 -0.94
N ARG A 24 4.32 -10.36 -0.42
CA ARG A 24 2.88 -10.04 -0.41
C ARG A 24 2.56 -8.72 -1.10
N LEU A 25 1.37 -8.67 -1.66
CA LEU A 25 0.68 -7.47 -2.09
C LEU A 25 -0.51 -7.24 -1.17
N TYR A 26 -0.69 -5.99 -0.75
CA TYR A 26 -1.87 -5.51 -0.05
C TYR A 26 -2.59 -4.52 -0.97
N TYR A 27 -3.92 -4.47 -0.90
CA TYR A 27 -4.71 -3.54 -1.69
C TYR A 27 -5.87 -2.99 -0.87
N ALA A 28 -6.21 -1.72 -1.12
CA ALA A 28 -7.37 -1.06 -0.54
C ALA A 28 -8.48 -0.90 -1.58
N ASP A 29 -9.72 -1.16 -1.17
CA ASP A 29 -10.91 -1.06 -2.00
C ASP A 29 -12.07 -0.47 -1.18
N TRP A 30 -13.02 0.20 -1.83
CA TRP A 30 -14.25 0.66 -1.14
C TRP A 30 -15.35 -0.40 -1.06
N ASN A 31 -15.04 -1.65 -1.37
CA ASN A 31 -15.89 -2.77 -1.03
C ASN A 31 -16.01 -2.89 0.50
N ARG A 32 -17.20 -2.64 1.03
CA ARG A 32 -17.48 -2.72 2.48
C ARG A 32 -17.25 -4.10 3.09
N GLU A 33 -17.35 -5.16 2.29
CA GLU A 33 -17.08 -6.52 2.74
C GLU A 33 -15.59 -6.90 2.64
N ARG A 34 -14.82 -6.17 1.82
CA ARG A 34 -13.41 -6.46 1.53
C ARG A 34 -12.55 -5.19 1.43
N PRO A 35 -12.52 -4.34 2.47
CA PRO A 35 -11.97 -3.00 2.34
C PRO A 35 -10.44 -2.99 2.23
N ILE A 36 -9.74 -3.94 2.87
CA ILE A 36 -8.33 -4.21 2.57
C ILE A 36 -8.13 -5.72 2.42
N GLY A 37 -7.63 -6.12 1.27
CA GLY A 37 -7.23 -7.50 0.98
C GLY A 37 -5.72 -7.65 0.88
N ARG A 38 -5.28 -8.91 0.84
CA ARG A 38 -3.89 -9.27 0.57
C ARG A 38 -3.81 -10.53 -0.27
N MET A 39 -2.72 -10.66 -1.02
CA MET A 39 -2.38 -11.84 -1.81
C MET A 39 -0.87 -12.00 -1.85
N ASP A 40 -0.39 -13.18 -2.27
CA ASP A 40 1.03 -13.36 -2.59
C ASP A 40 1.36 -12.67 -3.93
N LEU A 41 2.62 -12.28 -4.13
CA LEU A 41 3.05 -11.57 -5.35
C LEU A 41 2.89 -12.37 -6.65
N ASP A 42 2.62 -13.66 -6.55
CA ASP A 42 2.30 -14.54 -7.68
C ASP A 42 0.79 -14.64 -7.99
N GLY A 43 -0.01 -13.83 -7.29
CA GLY A 43 -1.46 -13.75 -7.39
C GLY A 43 -2.20 -14.88 -6.67
N SER A 44 -1.50 -15.76 -5.95
CA SER A 44 -2.14 -16.80 -5.14
C SER A 44 -2.55 -16.27 -3.75
N ASN A 45 -3.32 -17.08 -3.01
CA ASN A 45 -3.67 -16.82 -1.61
C ASN A 45 -4.34 -15.45 -1.38
N ASN A 46 -5.22 -15.03 -2.31
CA ASN A 46 -6.00 -13.81 -2.15
C ASN A 46 -7.04 -13.97 -1.03
N GLU A 47 -7.01 -13.08 -0.04
CA GLU A 47 -7.92 -13.11 1.11
C GLU A 47 -8.25 -11.70 1.61
N VAL A 48 -9.36 -11.59 2.36
CA VAL A 48 -9.68 -10.37 3.11
C VAL A 48 -8.73 -10.28 4.29
N PHE A 49 -8.08 -9.13 4.47
CA PHE A 49 -7.11 -8.94 5.55
C PHE A 49 -7.66 -8.07 6.68
N ILE A 50 -8.38 -7.00 6.34
CA ILE A 50 -9.05 -6.12 7.31
C ILE A 50 -10.47 -5.90 6.83
N GLU A 51 -11.43 -6.11 7.73
CA GLU A 51 -12.88 -5.95 7.47
C GLU A 51 -13.60 -5.03 8.48
N ASP A 52 -12.97 -4.74 9.62
CA ASP A 52 -13.56 -3.99 10.74
C ASP A 52 -12.86 -2.65 11.02
N ASP A 53 -13.56 -1.72 11.67
CA ASP A 53 -13.11 -0.36 12.02
C ASP A 53 -12.41 0.37 10.85
N ILE A 54 -13.02 0.23 9.67
CA ILE A 54 -12.57 0.75 8.39
C ILE A 54 -13.79 1.15 7.56
N GLN A 55 -13.70 2.25 6.82
CA GLN A 55 -14.83 2.81 6.07
C GLN A 55 -14.44 3.22 4.66
N LEU A 56 -13.45 4.11 4.52
CA LEU A 56 -13.00 4.64 3.24
C LEU A 56 -11.48 4.61 3.18
N PRO A 57 -10.87 3.41 3.08
CA PRO A 57 -9.43 3.32 2.94
C PRO A 57 -9.01 3.97 1.62
N ASN A 58 -8.01 4.84 1.69
CA ASN A 58 -7.42 5.48 0.53
C ASN A 58 -5.98 5.00 0.36
N GLY A 59 -5.00 5.71 0.92
CA GLY A 59 -3.59 5.37 0.80
C GLY A 59 -3.16 4.28 1.77
N ILE A 60 -2.35 3.32 1.29
CA ILE A 60 -1.78 2.23 2.10
C ILE A 60 -0.28 2.09 1.88
N VAL A 61 0.45 1.70 2.92
CA VAL A 61 1.89 1.45 2.88
C VAL A 61 2.27 0.30 3.80
N VAL A 62 3.35 -0.41 3.47
CA VAL A 62 3.99 -1.36 4.37
C VAL A 62 5.22 -0.70 5.01
N VAL A 63 5.48 -1.03 6.27
CA VAL A 63 6.72 -0.68 6.99
C VAL A 63 7.46 -1.99 7.31
N PRO A 64 8.35 -2.45 6.42
CA PRO A 64 8.97 -3.78 6.52
C PRO A 64 9.70 -4.04 7.86
N SER A 65 10.49 -3.08 8.34
CA SER A 65 11.23 -3.18 9.61
C SER A 65 10.35 -3.36 10.85
N ARG A 66 9.04 -3.12 10.72
CA ARG A 66 8.05 -3.27 11.80
C ARG A 66 7.07 -4.41 11.55
N HIS A 67 7.10 -5.03 10.37
CA HIS A 67 6.08 -5.96 9.91
C HIS A 67 4.66 -5.37 10.08
N GLU A 68 4.48 -4.10 9.68
CA GLU A 68 3.19 -3.41 9.79
C GLU A 68 2.65 -2.99 8.41
N LEU A 69 1.35 -3.18 8.20
CA LEU A 69 0.57 -2.49 7.17
C LEU A 69 -0.08 -1.26 7.79
N CYS A 70 0.04 -0.11 7.14
CA CYS A 70 -0.55 1.14 7.58
C CYS A 70 -1.44 1.76 6.49
N TRP A 71 -2.53 2.40 6.90
CA TRP A 71 -3.50 2.98 5.97
C TRP A 71 -4.09 4.30 6.48
N LEU A 72 -4.46 5.14 5.53
CA LEU A 72 -5.32 6.30 5.73
C LEU A 72 -6.77 5.91 5.47
N ASP A 73 -7.66 6.33 6.35
CA ASP A 73 -9.10 6.15 6.19
C ASP A 73 -9.82 7.50 6.28
N ALA A 74 -10.50 7.89 5.20
CA ALA A 74 -11.22 9.15 5.12
C ALA A 74 -12.58 9.14 5.84
N GLY A 75 -13.13 7.97 6.15
CA GLY A 75 -14.36 7.80 6.91
C GLY A 75 -14.09 7.79 8.41
N THR A 76 -13.17 6.94 8.88
CA THR A 76 -12.81 6.87 10.31
C THR A 76 -11.88 8.00 10.74
N LYS A 77 -11.30 8.74 9.77
CA LYS A 77 -10.40 9.89 9.99
C LYS A 77 -9.16 9.52 10.80
N ARG A 78 -8.58 8.36 10.51
CA ARG A 78 -7.39 7.82 11.19
C ARG A 78 -6.31 7.40 10.19
N LEU A 79 -5.07 7.59 10.61
CA LEU A 79 -3.91 6.84 10.13
C LEU A 79 -3.70 5.69 11.11
N SER A 80 -3.95 4.47 10.67
CA SER A 80 -3.86 3.27 11.48
C SER A 80 -2.77 2.35 10.94
N CYS A 81 -2.21 1.52 11.82
CA CYS A 81 -1.28 0.44 11.48
C CYS A 81 -1.73 -0.85 12.15
N ILE A 82 -1.41 -1.98 11.54
CA ILE A 82 -1.62 -3.32 12.09
C ILE A 82 -0.44 -4.21 11.70
N GLY A 83 -0.10 -5.19 12.53
CA GLY A 83 0.90 -6.20 12.16
C GLY A 83 0.47 -6.96 10.90
N THR A 84 1.41 -7.36 10.05
CA THR A 84 1.13 -8.18 8.85
C THR A 84 0.61 -9.57 9.20
N ASP A 85 0.66 -9.96 10.47
CA ASP A 85 0.00 -11.11 11.06
C ASP A 85 -1.46 -10.87 11.48
N GLY A 86 -1.98 -9.66 11.27
CA GLY A 86 -3.35 -9.25 11.61
C GLY A 86 -3.55 -8.86 13.08
N ARG A 87 -2.49 -8.74 13.88
CA ARG A 87 -2.57 -8.42 15.31
C ARG A 87 -2.05 -7.01 15.61
N ASN A 88 -2.30 -6.54 16.84
CA ASN A 88 -1.75 -5.29 17.37
C ASN A 88 -2.12 -4.03 16.58
N ARG A 89 -3.39 -3.92 16.16
CA ARG A 89 -3.90 -2.70 15.50
C ARG A 89 -3.71 -1.50 16.43
N ARG A 90 -3.19 -0.40 15.87
CA ARG A 90 -2.97 0.86 16.58
C ARG A 90 -3.29 2.05 15.69
N THR A 91 -3.82 3.11 16.29
CA THR A 91 -3.94 4.41 15.64
C THR A 91 -2.66 5.21 15.83
N VAL A 92 -2.03 5.63 14.74
CA VAL A 92 -0.82 6.46 14.74
C VAL A 92 -1.17 7.94 14.84
N PHE A 93 -2.21 8.36 14.11
CA PHE A 93 -2.71 9.72 14.09
C PHE A 93 -4.22 9.71 13.88
N ALA A 94 -4.93 10.64 14.51
CA ALA A 94 -6.37 10.80 14.42
C ALA A 94 -6.72 12.23 14.03
N SER A 95 -8.00 12.50 13.79
CA SER A 95 -8.50 13.82 13.37
C SER A 95 -7.96 14.25 12.01
N LEU A 96 -7.85 13.30 11.08
CA LEU A 96 -7.59 13.62 9.67
C LEU A 96 -8.84 14.25 9.04
N GLU A 97 -8.69 15.12 8.07
CA GLU A 97 -9.81 15.82 7.46
C GLU A 97 -10.39 15.04 6.27
N HIS A 98 -9.60 14.91 5.20
CA HIS A 98 -9.92 14.09 4.05
C HIS A 98 -8.63 13.53 3.41
N PRO A 99 -7.98 12.55 4.08
CA PRO A 99 -6.69 12.02 3.66
C PRO A 99 -6.79 11.22 2.36
N PHE A 100 -5.75 11.30 1.53
CA PHE A 100 -5.70 10.60 0.24
C PHE A 100 -4.46 9.72 0.08
N GLY A 101 -3.34 10.27 -0.37
CA GLY A 101 -2.11 9.52 -0.62
C GLY A 101 -1.30 9.35 0.66
N LEU A 102 -0.68 8.18 0.84
CA LEU A 102 0.18 7.85 1.98
C LEU A 102 1.54 7.40 1.46
N THR A 103 2.61 7.86 2.10
CA THR A 103 3.96 7.29 1.92
C THR A 103 4.67 7.23 3.26
N VAL A 104 5.65 6.34 3.37
CA VAL A 104 6.62 6.32 4.49
C VAL A 104 8.01 6.61 3.95
N HIS A 105 8.75 7.50 4.61
CA HIS A 105 10.13 7.85 4.27
C HIS A 105 11.09 7.24 5.29
N ASN A 106 12.13 6.56 4.80
CA ASN A 106 13.13 5.83 5.60
C ASN A 106 12.52 4.95 6.72
N GLU A 107 11.29 4.45 6.53
CA GLU A 107 10.57 3.64 7.53
C GLU A 107 10.42 4.32 8.91
N GLN A 108 10.55 5.64 8.98
CA GLN A 108 10.56 6.40 10.25
C GLN A 108 9.47 7.47 10.32
N ARG A 109 8.97 7.92 9.17
CA ARG A 109 8.03 9.03 9.12
C ARG A 109 7.02 8.85 8.01
N PHE A 110 5.74 8.96 8.37
CA PHE A 110 4.64 8.98 7.42
C PHE A 110 4.45 10.38 6.86
N TYR A 111 4.07 10.44 5.59
CA TYR A 111 3.61 11.65 4.92
C TYR A 111 2.30 11.36 4.20
N TRP A 112 1.35 12.28 4.28
CA TRP A 112 0.09 12.14 3.56
C TRP A 112 -0.38 13.44 2.95
N THR A 113 -1.17 13.31 1.88
CA THR A 113 -1.90 14.41 1.26
C THR A 113 -3.31 14.48 1.80
N ASP A 114 -3.84 15.69 1.95
CA ASP A 114 -5.22 15.90 2.41
C ASP A 114 -5.98 16.83 1.45
N TRP A 115 -7.16 16.39 1.03
CA TRP A 115 -8.00 17.12 0.07
C TRP A 115 -8.77 18.28 0.68
N LYS A 116 -8.97 18.30 2.00
CA LYS A 116 -9.76 19.35 2.64
C LYS A 116 -8.91 20.60 2.84
N ASP A 117 -7.74 20.45 3.45
CA ASP A 117 -6.88 21.58 3.81
C ASP A 117 -5.79 21.88 2.78
N LYS A 118 -5.63 21.01 1.77
CA LYS A 118 -4.68 21.16 0.65
C LYS A 118 -3.22 21.15 1.10
N ARG A 119 -2.91 20.40 2.17
CA ARG A 119 -1.56 20.30 2.73
C ARG A 119 -1.01 18.91 2.60
N VAL A 120 0.32 18.84 2.67
CA VAL A 120 1.02 17.61 3.01
C VAL A 120 1.24 17.63 4.52
N HIS A 121 1.00 16.52 5.17
CA HIS A 121 1.21 16.36 6.60
C HIS A 121 2.24 15.27 6.85
N SER A 122 2.81 15.26 8.04
CA SER A 122 3.72 14.21 8.46
C SER A 122 3.71 13.97 9.95
N VAL A 123 4.03 12.74 10.33
CA VAL A 123 4.17 12.31 11.72
C VAL A 123 5.16 11.15 11.78
N SER A 124 5.90 10.99 12.88
CA SER A 124 6.74 9.80 13.04
C SER A 124 5.88 8.54 13.06
N ILE A 125 6.49 7.38 12.79
CA ILE A 125 5.82 6.07 12.89
C ILE A 125 5.20 5.78 14.27
N TYR A 126 5.62 6.53 15.30
CA TYR A 126 5.12 6.46 16.68
C TYR A 126 4.06 7.52 17.00
N GLY A 127 3.57 8.27 16.01
CA GLY A 127 2.56 9.31 16.21
C GLY A 127 3.11 10.62 16.79
N GLN A 128 4.43 10.82 16.78
CA GLN A 128 5.08 11.98 17.41
C GLN A 128 5.56 13.02 16.39
N GLY A 129 5.63 14.27 16.85
CA GLY A 129 6.18 15.38 16.09
C GLY A 129 5.41 15.64 14.79
N TYR A 130 4.08 15.82 14.90
CA TYR A 130 3.23 16.20 13.77
C TYR A 130 3.72 17.50 13.11
N THR A 131 3.65 17.57 11.78
CA THR A 131 4.02 18.76 11.01
C THR A 131 3.18 18.85 9.76
N SER A 132 2.75 20.06 9.39
CA SER A 132 2.03 20.33 8.14
C SER A 132 2.81 21.25 7.22
N PHE A 133 2.77 20.98 5.93
CA PHE A 133 3.49 21.67 4.87
C PHE A 133 2.49 22.33 3.93
N ALA A 134 2.66 23.63 3.71
CA ALA A 134 1.88 24.34 2.71
C ALA A 134 2.29 23.85 1.32
N THR A 135 1.32 23.78 0.41
CA THR A 135 1.58 23.49 -1.00
C THR A 135 1.29 24.72 -1.84
N SER A 136 1.97 24.86 -2.97
CA SER A 136 1.80 26.00 -3.88
C SER A 136 0.64 25.82 -4.86
N ILE A 137 -0.19 24.79 -4.70
CA ILE A 137 -1.18 24.35 -5.71
C ILE A 137 -2.47 25.18 -5.67
N GLY A 138 -2.49 26.29 -4.92
CA GLY A 138 -3.66 27.12 -4.71
C GLY A 138 -4.78 26.38 -3.97
N THR A 139 -5.98 26.97 -3.93
CA THR A 139 -7.12 26.42 -3.17
C THR A 139 -8.07 25.55 -4.01
N SER A 140 -7.91 25.51 -5.34
CA SER A 140 -8.83 24.86 -6.27
C SER A 140 -8.46 23.42 -6.65
N ALA A 141 -7.23 22.97 -6.38
CA ALA A 141 -6.76 21.63 -6.74
C ALA A 141 -6.81 20.64 -5.56
N ASN A 142 -6.93 19.34 -5.85
CA ASN A 142 -6.74 18.27 -4.87
C ASN A 142 -5.32 17.73 -4.93
N LEU A 143 -4.77 17.37 -3.77
CA LEU A 143 -3.50 16.66 -3.66
C LEU A 143 -3.76 15.15 -3.75
N PHE A 144 -3.24 14.49 -4.79
CA PHE A 144 -3.46 13.06 -5.01
C PHE A 144 -2.34 12.22 -4.39
N GLY A 145 -1.69 11.35 -5.16
CA GLY A 145 -0.63 10.46 -4.68
C GLY A 145 0.60 11.23 -4.21
N ILE A 146 1.29 10.63 -3.23
CA ILE A 146 2.60 11.07 -2.74
C ILE A 146 3.48 9.82 -2.64
N THR A 147 4.74 9.94 -3.03
CA THR A 147 5.73 8.87 -2.88
C THR A 147 7.03 9.46 -2.36
N ALA A 148 7.59 8.83 -1.34
CA ALA A 148 8.92 9.16 -0.83
C ALA A 148 9.93 8.20 -1.47
N VAL A 149 10.98 8.76 -2.07
CA VAL A 149 12.06 7.99 -2.69
C VAL A 149 13.31 8.16 -1.83
N ASN A 150 13.76 7.07 -1.21
CA ASN A 150 15.00 7.08 -0.45
C ASN A 150 16.18 7.21 -1.42
N LYS A 151 17.21 7.96 -1.04
CA LYS A 151 18.43 8.13 -1.86
C LYS A 151 19.20 6.81 -2.04
N GLN A 152 19.08 5.92 -1.07
CA GLN A 152 19.65 4.57 -1.10
C GLN A 152 18.51 3.56 -0.97
N CYS A 153 18.35 2.73 -2.00
CA CYS A 153 17.42 1.62 -2.01
C CYS A 153 18.21 0.32 -1.86
N TYR A 154 18.16 -0.28 -0.68
CA TYR A 154 18.59 -1.65 -0.47
C TYR A 154 17.43 -2.55 -0.88
N GLY A 155 17.17 -2.67 -2.18
CA GLY A 155 16.06 -3.49 -2.66
C GLY A 155 16.21 -4.93 -2.16
N SER A 156 15.09 -5.58 -1.83
CA SER A 156 15.09 -6.99 -1.46
C SER A 156 15.06 -7.85 -2.72
N PRO A 157 16.19 -8.45 -3.14
CA PRO A 157 16.25 -9.18 -4.40
C PRO A 157 15.23 -10.31 -4.37
N THR A 158 14.58 -10.54 -5.50
CA THR A 158 13.63 -11.64 -5.66
C THR A 158 14.23 -12.72 -6.55
N SER A 159 13.61 -13.90 -6.58
CA SER A 159 13.97 -14.95 -7.52
C SER A 159 13.88 -14.50 -8.98
N CYS A 160 13.07 -13.47 -9.28
CA CYS A 160 12.98 -12.86 -10.61
C CYS A 160 14.14 -11.93 -10.97
N ALA A 161 14.95 -11.49 -9.99
CA ALA A 161 16.02 -10.52 -10.23
C ALA A 161 17.16 -11.12 -11.09
N ASN A 162 17.34 -12.44 -11.06
CA ASN A 162 18.38 -13.12 -11.83
C ASN A 162 17.74 -13.85 -13.02
N ASN A 163 18.13 -13.47 -14.24
CA ASN A 163 17.65 -14.07 -15.48
C ASN A 163 16.11 -14.23 -15.55
N ASN A 164 15.36 -13.22 -15.08
CA ASN A 164 13.89 -13.25 -15.01
C ASN A 164 13.33 -14.50 -14.30
N GLY A 165 14.06 -15.07 -13.34
CA GLY A 165 13.68 -16.32 -12.68
C GLY A 165 13.63 -17.55 -13.61
N GLY A 166 14.21 -17.46 -14.80
CA GLY A 166 14.10 -18.46 -15.87
C GLY A 166 12.84 -18.34 -16.73
N CYS A 167 12.01 -17.31 -16.53
CA CYS A 167 10.78 -17.11 -17.29
C CYS A 167 11.04 -16.44 -18.64
N GLU A 168 10.36 -16.91 -19.68
CA GLU A 168 10.45 -16.33 -21.02
C GLU A 168 9.82 -14.93 -21.09
N LYS A 169 8.66 -14.75 -20.44
CA LYS A 169 7.87 -13.52 -20.52
C LYS A 169 7.87 -12.78 -19.18
N MET A 170 6.97 -13.12 -18.27
CA MET A 170 6.84 -12.43 -16.99
C MET A 170 7.13 -13.38 -15.83
N CYS A 171 7.88 -12.88 -14.85
CA CYS A 171 8.22 -13.59 -13.63
C CYS A 171 7.50 -12.96 -12.44
N LEU A 172 6.75 -13.77 -11.70
CA LEU A 172 6.17 -13.37 -10.43
C LEU A 172 6.94 -14.01 -9.27
N PRO A 173 7.42 -13.22 -8.29
CA PRO A 173 8.22 -13.72 -7.19
C PRO A 173 7.34 -14.35 -6.10
N GLY A 174 7.00 -15.63 -6.25
CA GLY A 174 6.28 -16.37 -5.23
C GLY A 174 7.10 -16.58 -3.95
N ARG A 175 6.41 -16.99 -2.87
CA ARG A 175 7.02 -17.24 -1.55
C ARG A 175 8.02 -18.41 -1.57
N THR A 176 7.69 -19.47 -2.29
CA THR A 176 8.46 -20.72 -2.33
C THR A 176 9.14 -20.96 -3.68
N ALA A 177 8.52 -20.51 -4.77
CA ALA A 177 9.00 -20.71 -6.13
C ALA A 177 8.65 -19.53 -7.03
N VAL A 178 9.37 -19.40 -8.14
CA VAL A 178 9.01 -18.50 -9.24
C VAL A 178 7.76 -19.00 -9.93
N LYS A 179 6.85 -18.09 -10.29
CA LYS A 179 5.74 -18.37 -11.18
C LYS A 179 5.92 -17.62 -12.50
N CYS A 180 6.17 -18.38 -13.57
CA CYS A 180 6.21 -17.83 -14.92
C CYS A 180 4.79 -17.69 -15.45
N VAL A 181 4.47 -16.52 -16.01
CA VAL A 181 3.14 -16.24 -16.57
C VAL A 181 3.25 -15.54 -17.92
N CYS A 182 2.24 -15.78 -18.75
CA CYS A 182 2.09 -15.07 -20.02
C CYS A 182 1.27 -13.79 -19.87
N PRO A 183 1.57 -12.78 -20.71
CA PRO A 183 0.67 -11.67 -20.95
C PRO A 183 -0.71 -12.16 -21.42
N GLU A 184 -1.75 -11.39 -21.12
CA GLU A 184 -3.07 -11.68 -21.65
C GLU A 184 -3.08 -11.68 -23.18
N GLY A 185 -3.70 -12.71 -23.76
CA GLY A 185 -3.78 -12.92 -25.20
C GLY A 185 -2.52 -13.50 -25.83
N GLU A 186 -1.51 -13.90 -25.05
CA GLU A 186 -0.33 -14.63 -25.50
C GLU A 186 -0.29 -16.04 -24.90
N ASP A 187 0.22 -17.01 -25.68
CA ASP A 187 0.47 -18.37 -25.22
C ASP A 187 1.94 -18.55 -24.78
N CYS A 188 2.12 -19.27 -23.67
CA CYS A 188 3.31 -19.95 -23.19
C CYS A 188 2.84 -21.14 -22.34
#